data_AF-A0A8T4UUK8-F1
#
_entry.id   AF-A0A8T4UUK8-F1
#
_cell.length_a   1.000
_cell.length_b   1.000
_cell.length_c   1.000
_cell.angle_alpha   90.00
_cell.angle_beta   90.00
_cell.angle_gamma   90.00
#
_symmetry.space_group_name_H-M   'P 1'
#
loop_
_entity.id
_entity.type
_entity.pdbx_description
1 polymer ?
#
loop_
_entity_poly.entity_id
_entity_poly.type
_entity_poly.pdbx_seq_one_letter_code
_entity_poly.pdbx_strand_id
1 'polypeptide(L)'
;MQTRADKYRVVLDLGVDRSNLLIERRGEIMGGKASIRGFLHLDILQFVRNIFGKNMKVDSYTLDSVSEELLGHKKHVVSLDELGSVWDENPEKLLEYCKYNLHDCYLTLELCQKLYFDMVEFTKIVGL
;
A
#
# COMPACT_ATOMS: atom_id res chain seq x y z
N MET A 1 9.45 -4.88 5.22
CA MET A 1 10.26 -5.69 4.28
C MET A 1 11.76 -5.59 4.59
N GLN A 2 12.39 -4.40 4.47
CA GLN A 2 13.84 -4.21 4.68
C GLN A 2 14.38 -4.88 5.96
N THR A 3 13.82 -4.57 7.12
CA THR A 3 14.27 -5.13 8.41
C THR A 3 14.23 -6.66 8.46
N ARG A 4 13.28 -7.29 7.76
CA ARG A 4 13.21 -8.77 7.68
C ARG A 4 14.27 -9.29 6.72
N ALA A 5 14.48 -8.64 5.58
CA ALA A 5 15.54 -8.99 4.65
C ALA A 5 16.92 -8.91 5.30
N ASP A 6 17.20 -7.84 6.05
CA ASP A 6 18.44 -7.68 6.81
C ASP A 6 18.62 -8.81 7.84
N LYS A 7 17.55 -9.13 8.61
CA LYS A 7 17.56 -10.21 9.61
C LYS A 7 17.92 -11.57 8.99
N TYR A 8 17.36 -11.89 7.83
CA TYR A 8 17.58 -13.18 7.15
C TYR A 8 18.67 -13.14 6.09
N ARG A 9 19.41 -12.02 5.97
CA ARG A 9 20.47 -11.81 4.96
C ARG A 9 19.99 -12.06 3.53
N VAL A 10 18.75 -11.68 3.25
CA VAL A 10 18.16 -11.73 1.92
C VAL A 10 18.45 -10.41 1.20
N VAL A 11 19.03 -10.49 0.01
CA VAL A 11 19.27 -9.31 -0.83
C VAL A 11 17.97 -8.95 -1.56
N LEU A 12 17.53 -7.69 -1.46
CA LEU A 12 16.34 -7.18 -2.12
C LEU A 12 16.71 -6.46 -3.43
N ASP A 13 17.03 -7.21 -4.47
CA ASP A 13 17.40 -6.68 -5.79
C ASP A 13 16.16 -6.17 -6.56
N LEU A 14 15.58 -5.06 -6.11
CA LEU A 14 14.31 -4.53 -6.64
C LEU A 14 14.49 -3.49 -7.75
N GLY A 15 15.60 -2.75 -7.75
CA GLY A 15 15.89 -1.77 -8.79
C GLY A 15 16.15 -2.43 -10.15
N VAL A 16 15.92 -1.68 -11.23
CA VAL A 16 16.28 -2.12 -12.60
C VAL A 16 17.78 -2.44 -12.69
N ASP A 17 18.60 -1.72 -11.93
CA ASP A 17 20.04 -1.92 -11.79
C ASP A 17 20.42 -2.88 -10.64
N ARG A 18 19.45 -3.62 -10.10
CA ARG A 18 19.57 -4.45 -8.90
C ARG A 18 19.91 -3.67 -7.62
N SER A 19 19.70 -2.36 -7.59
CA SER A 19 19.83 -1.61 -6.34
C SER A 19 18.81 -2.08 -5.31
N ASN A 20 19.19 -2.01 -4.04
CA ASN A 20 18.30 -2.30 -2.92
C ASN A 20 17.19 -1.23 -2.78
N LEU A 21 16.16 -1.52 -1.99
CA LEU A 21 15.14 -0.56 -1.60
C LEU A 21 15.79 0.62 -0.87
N LEU A 22 15.52 1.84 -1.34
CA LEU A 22 15.97 3.06 -0.68
C LEU A 22 14.88 3.54 0.28
N ILE A 23 15.23 3.72 1.55
CA ILE A 23 14.33 4.28 2.57
C ILE A 23 14.95 5.59 3.07
N GLU A 24 14.38 6.70 2.65
CA GLU A 24 14.74 8.03 3.12
C GLU A 24 13.91 8.37 4.36
N ARG A 25 14.55 8.58 5.51
CA ARG A 25 13.85 9.05 6.72
C ARG A 25 13.72 10.57 6.67
N ARG A 26 12.49 11.10 6.71
CA ARG A 26 12.23 12.54 6.83
C ARG A 26 11.91 12.92 8.28
N GLY A 27 12.94 13.10 9.10
CA GLY A 27 12.77 13.47 10.51
C GLY A 27 11.99 12.44 11.34
N GLU A 28 11.74 12.74 12.62
CA GLU A 28 11.05 11.83 13.54
C GLU A 28 9.52 11.75 13.30
N ILE A 29 8.95 12.76 12.65
CA ILE A 29 7.48 12.96 12.57
C ILE A 29 6.92 12.63 11.18
N MET A 30 7.69 12.79 10.09
CA MET A 30 7.21 12.46 8.75
C MET A 30 7.70 11.05 8.38
N GLY A 31 6.76 10.15 8.10
CA GLY A 31 7.06 8.77 7.71
C GLY A 31 8.13 8.68 6.61
N GLY A 32 8.92 7.60 6.63
CA GLY A 32 9.97 7.39 5.64
C GLY A 32 9.41 7.28 4.22
N LYS A 33 10.13 7.81 3.24
CA LYS A 33 9.83 7.63 1.82
C LYS A 33 10.58 6.41 1.30
N ALA A 34 9.86 5.50 0.66
CA ALA A 34 10.44 4.37 -0.06
C ALA A 34 10.60 4.72 -1.54
N SER A 35 11.72 4.33 -2.14
CA SER A 35 11.95 4.46 -3.59
C SER A 35 12.72 3.25 -4.13
N ILE A 36 12.42 2.91 -5.39
CA ILE A 36 13.05 1.80 -6.11
C ILE A 36 13.66 2.39 -7.39
N ARG A 37 14.95 2.17 -7.61
CA ARG A 37 15.64 2.79 -8.74
C ARG A 37 15.13 2.25 -10.07
N GLY A 38 14.76 3.17 -10.97
CA GLY A 38 14.18 2.85 -12.27
C GLY A 38 12.67 2.59 -12.26
N PHE A 39 12.02 2.60 -11.10
CA PHE A 39 10.57 2.47 -10.99
C PHE A 39 9.94 3.67 -10.28
N LEU A 40 8.79 4.11 -10.79
CA LEU A 40 7.96 5.08 -10.09
C LEU A 40 7.20 4.37 -8.97
N HIS A 41 7.62 4.59 -7.72
CA HIS A 41 6.88 4.12 -6.55
C HIS A 41 5.74 5.09 -6.24
N LEU A 42 4.53 4.74 -6.66
CA LEU A 42 3.30 5.50 -6.38
C LEU A 42 2.68 5.06 -5.05
N ASP A 43 2.73 5.95 -4.06
CA ASP A 43 2.01 5.77 -2.79
C ASP A 43 0.61 6.40 -2.87
N ILE A 44 -0.38 5.55 -3.17
CA ILE A 44 -1.78 5.96 -3.35
C ILE A 44 -2.36 6.55 -2.07
N LEU A 45 -1.99 6.04 -0.90
CA LEU A 45 -2.52 6.52 0.37
C LEU A 45 -2.11 7.97 0.60
N GLN A 46 -0.85 8.32 0.29
CA GLN A 46 -0.37 9.68 0.43
C GLN A 46 -1.11 10.65 -0.52
N PHE A 47 -1.36 10.22 -1.76
CA PHE A 47 -2.12 11.03 -2.72
C PHE A 47 -3.56 11.24 -2.26
N VAL A 48 -4.26 10.16 -1.86
CA VAL A 48 -5.64 10.24 -1.36
C VAL A 48 -5.73 11.18 -0.15
N ARG A 49 -4.86 11.00 0.86
CA ARG A 49 -4.89 11.82 2.08
C ARG A 49 -4.65 13.31 1.81
N ASN A 50 -3.72 13.63 0.92
CA ASN A 50 -3.29 15.02 0.70
C ASN A 50 -4.18 15.77 -0.29
N ILE A 51 -4.72 15.07 -1.30
CA ILE A 51 -5.47 15.69 -2.40
C ILE A 51 -6.98 15.53 -2.20
N PHE A 52 -7.45 14.32 -1.89
CA PHE A 52 -8.88 14.01 -1.77
C PHE A 52 -9.40 14.08 -0.34
N GLY A 53 -8.51 13.98 0.65
CA GLY A 53 -8.89 13.78 2.05
C GLY A 53 -9.83 14.83 2.62
N LYS A 54 -9.75 16.09 2.18
CA LYS A 54 -10.67 17.15 2.63
C LYS A 54 -12.10 17.00 2.11
N ASN A 55 -12.28 16.27 1.01
CA ASN A 55 -13.56 16.12 0.31
C ASN A 55 -14.22 14.75 0.54
N MET A 56 -13.48 13.78 1.10
CA MET A 56 -14.01 12.45 1.40
C MET A 56 -14.74 12.44 2.75
N LYS A 57 -15.89 11.77 2.81
CA LYS A 57 -16.66 11.58 4.05
C LYS A 57 -16.29 10.28 4.74
N VAL A 58 -15.01 10.09 5.03
CA VAL A 58 -14.50 8.87 5.68
C VAL A 58 -13.97 9.17 7.08
N ASP A 59 -14.35 8.35 8.05
CA ASP A 59 -13.88 8.48 9.45
C ASP A 59 -12.41 8.06 9.59
N SER A 60 -11.92 7.21 8.69
CA SER A 60 -10.54 6.73 8.66
C SER A 60 -10.06 6.49 7.22
N TYR A 61 -8.74 6.56 7.00
CA TYR A 61 -8.12 6.27 5.70
C TYR A 61 -7.65 4.82 5.60
N THR A 62 -8.48 3.88 6.05
CA THR A 62 -8.23 2.46 5.82
C THR A 62 -8.48 2.12 4.35
N LEU A 63 -7.86 1.05 3.86
CA LEU A 63 -8.08 0.59 2.48
C LEU A 63 -9.58 0.35 2.20
N ASP A 64 -10.30 -0.23 3.17
CA ASP A 64 -11.74 -0.51 3.07
C ASP A 64 -12.57 0.78 2.93
N SER A 65 -12.35 1.76 3.81
CA SER A 65 -13.08 3.04 3.74
C SER A 65 -12.79 3.80 2.45
N VAL A 66 -11.54 3.78 1.98
CA VAL A 66 -11.15 4.47 0.73
C VAL A 66 -11.71 3.74 -0.49
N SER A 67 -11.70 2.40 -0.51
CA SER A 67 -12.26 1.61 -1.61
C SER A 67 -13.78 1.71 -1.67
N GLU A 68 -14.47 1.74 -0.52
CA GLU A 68 -15.92 1.93 -0.48
C GLU A 68 -16.30 3.29 -1.06
N GLU A 69 -15.64 4.37 -0.62
CA GLU A 69 -15.95 5.73 -1.09
C GLU A 69 -15.62 5.95 -2.58
N LEU A 70 -14.46 5.46 -3.04
CA LEU A 70 -13.99 5.76 -4.41
C LEU A 70 -14.41 4.72 -5.45
N LEU A 71 -14.57 3.45 -5.06
CA LEU A 71 -14.90 2.35 -5.96
C LEU A 71 -16.30 1.76 -5.71
N GLY A 72 -16.93 2.04 -4.57
CA GLY A 72 -18.20 1.39 -4.19
C GLY A 72 -18.04 -0.07 -3.74
N HIS A 73 -16.81 -0.52 -3.48
CA HIS A 73 -16.48 -1.90 -3.12
C HIS A 73 -15.93 -1.98 -1.70
N LYS A 74 -16.50 -2.90 -0.91
CA LYS A 74 -15.97 -3.25 0.41
C LYS A 74 -14.93 -4.34 0.33
N LYS A 75 -13.99 -4.29 1.25
CA LYS A 75 -12.96 -5.30 1.45
C LYS A 75 -13.54 -6.58 2.07
N HIS A 76 -12.87 -7.71 1.83
CA HIS A 76 -13.19 -8.97 2.51
C HIS A 76 -12.85 -8.83 3.99
N VAL A 77 -13.75 -9.25 4.89
CA VAL A 77 -13.54 -9.09 6.34
C VAL A 77 -12.97 -10.38 6.91
N VAL A 78 -11.83 -10.28 7.61
CA VAL A 78 -11.23 -11.36 8.41
C VAL A 78 -10.77 -10.81 9.75
N SER A 79 -10.72 -11.67 10.78
CA SER A 79 -10.23 -11.29 12.10
C SER A 79 -8.70 -11.28 12.11
N LEU A 80 -8.07 -10.10 12.00
CA LEU A 80 -6.62 -10.01 12.04
C LEU A 80 -6.02 -10.36 13.42
N ASP A 81 -6.82 -10.23 14.48
CA ASP A 81 -6.41 -10.62 15.84
C ASP A 81 -6.17 -12.13 15.96
N GLU A 82 -6.88 -12.92 15.15
CA GLU A 82 -6.74 -14.38 15.10
C GLU A 82 -5.65 -14.85 14.12
N LEU A 83 -5.08 -13.96 13.29
CA LEU A 83 -4.14 -14.38 12.25
C LEU A 83 -2.91 -15.09 12.84
N GLY A 84 -2.39 -14.62 13.97
CA GLY A 84 -1.21 -15.22 14.60
C GLY A 84 -1.46 -16.66 15.07
N SER A 85 -2.56 -16.89 15.79
CA SER A 85 -2.92 -18.24 16.25
C SER A 85 -3.30 -19.15 15.08
N VAL A 86 -3.99 -18.63 14.06
CA VAL A 86 -4.30 -19.40 12.85
C VAL A 86 -3.02 -19.81 12.13
N TRP A 87 -2.05 -18.90 12.00
CA TRP A 87 -0.78 -19.17 11.33
C TRP A 87 0.01 -20.29 12.01
N ASP A 88 0.08 -20.28 13.34
CA ASP A 88 0.90 -21.23 14.10
C ASP A 88 0.17 -22.56 14.36
N GLU A 89 -1.15 -22.52 14.58
CA GLU A 89 -1.90 -23.67 15.11
C GLU A 89 -2.93 -24.26 14.14
N ASN A 90 -3.45 -23.48 13.18
CA ASN A 90 -4.54 -23.89 12.28
C ASN A 90 -4.27 -23.50 10.82
N PRO A 91 -3.14 -23.93 10.21
CA PRO A 91 -2.72 -23.48 8.89
C PRO A 91 -3.73 -23.79 7.78
N GLU A 92 -4.60 -24.78 7.97
CA GLU A 92 -5.70 -25.10 7.04
C GLU A 92 -6.72 -23.95 6.89
N LYS A 93 -6.82 -23.06 7.88
CA LYS A 93 -7.69 -21.88 7.85
C LYS A 93 -7.03 -20.66 7.19
N LEU A 94 -5.75 -20.74 6.79
CA LEU A 94 -5.03 -19.63 6.16
C LEU A 94 -5.60 -19.21 4.80
N LEU A 95 -6.36 -20.08 4.14
CA LEU A 95 -6.96 -19.79 2.83
C LEU A 95 -7.78 -18.49 2.84
N GLU A 96 -8.52 -18.22 3.91
CA GLU A 96 -9.31 -16.98 4.01
C GLU A 96 -8.44 -15.73 4.14
N TYR A 97 -7.30 -15.82 4.82
CA TYR A 97 -6.32 -14.74 4.92
C TYR A 97 -5.57 -14.52 3.59
N CYS A 98 -5.32 -15.59 2.83
CA CYS A 98 -4.77 -15.47 1.48
C CYS A 98 -5.75 -14.76 0.53
N LYS A 99 -7.06 -15.10 0.58
CA LYS A 99 -8.10 -14.40 -0.19
C LYS A 99 -8.20 -12.93 0.22
N TYR A 100 -8.16 -12.65 1.52
CA TYR A 100 -8.11 -11.29 2.06
C TYR A 100 -6.92 -10.50 1.49
N ASN A 101 -5.71 -11.07 1.54
CA ASN A 101 -4.51 -10.42 1.03
C ASN A 101 -4.54 -10.20 -0.49
N LEU A 102 -5.07 -11.17 -1.25
CA LEU A 102 -5.26 -11.01 -2.68
C LEU A 102 -6.25 -9.87 -2.98
N HIS A 103 -7.34 -9.77 -2.22
CA HIS A 103 -8.31 -8.70 -2.39
C HIS A 103 -7.69 -7.32 -2.09
N ASP A 104 -6.79 -7.22 -1.11
CA ASP A 104 -6.05 -5.98 -0.84
C ASP A 104 -5.20 -5.53 -2.03
N CYS A 105 -4.50 -6.48 -2.67
CA CYS A 105 -3.72 -6.19 -3.87
C CYS A 105 -4.65 -5.74 -5.02
N TYR A 106 -5.79 -6.40 -5.19
CA TYR A 106 -6.78 -6.04 -6.20
C TYR A 106 -7.32 -4.62 -5.98
N LEU A 107 -7.81 -4.30 -4.79
CA LEU A 107 -8.34 -2.96 -4.48
C LEU A 107 -7.27 -1.88 -4.62
N THR A 108 -6.04 -2.17 -4.23
CA THR A 108 -4.91 -1.23 -4.39
C THR A 108 -4.65 -0.93 -5.87
N LEU A 109 -4.69 -1.94 -6.73
CA LEU A 109 -4.54 -1.77 -8.17
C LEU A 109 -5.69 -0.96 -8.78
N GLU A 110 -6.94 -1.30 -8.43
CA GLU A 110 -8.13 -0.60 -8.92
C GLU A 110 -8.13 0.89 -8.49
N LEU A 111 -7.76 1.17 -7.22
CA LEU A 111 -7.59 2.54 -6.74
C LEU A 111 -6.50 3.28 -7.51
N CYS A 112 -5.36 2.62 -7.77
CA CYS A 112 -4.29 3.20 -8.57
C CYS A 112 -4.79 3.54 -9.97
N GLN A 113 -5.46 2.61 -10.66
CA GLN A 113 -5.97 2.82 -12.01
C GLN A 113 -7.00 3.95 -12.08
N LYS A 114 -7.90 4.03 -11.10
CA LYS A 114 -8.89 5.10 -11.01
C LYS A 114 -8.23 6.48 -10.86
N LEU A 115 -7.21 6.58 -10.01
CA LEU A 115 -6.57 7.85 -9.65
C LEU A 115 -5.38 8.22 -10.55
N TYR A 116 -4.91 7.30 -11.39
CA TYR A 116 -3.68 7.46 -12.18
C TYR A 116 -3.74 8.70 -13.09
N PHE A 117 -4.84 8.88 -13.81
CA PHE A 117 -4.99 10.04 -14.70
C PHE A 117 -5.01 11.36 -13.93
N ASP A 118 -5.67 11.40 -12.77
CA ASP A 118 -5.67 12.59 -11.91
C ASP A 118 -4.26 12.93 -11.43
N MET A 119 -3.47 11.91 -11.04
CA MET A 119 -2.06 12.09 -10.66
C MET A 119 -1.22 12.66 -11.82
N VAL A 120 -1.37 12.11 -13.03
CA VAL A 120 -0.63 12.55 -14.22
C VAL A 120 -0.99 13.98 -14.63
N GLU A 121 -2.27 14.34 -14.61
CA GLU A 121 -2.69 15.71 -14.93
C GLU A 121 -2.25 16.69 -13.84
N PHE A 122 -2.30 16.28 -12.57
CA PHE A 122 -1.80 17.08 -11.46
C PHE A 122 -0.30 17.43 -11.63
N THR A 123 0.55 16.46 -12.00
CA THR A 123 1.98 16.74 -12.22
C THR A 123 2.20 17.70 -13.40
N LYS A 124 1.46 17.53 -14.51
CA LYS A 124 1.52 18.45 -15.66
C LYS A 124 1.14 19.88 -15.30
N ILE A 125 0.09 20.06 -14.49
CA ILE A 125 -0.38 21.39 -14.07
C ILE A 125 0.63 22.08 -13.16
N VAL A 126 1.22 21.33 -12.22
CA VAL A 126 2.23 21.86 -11.29
C VAL A 126 3.56 22.12 -11.99
N GLY A 127 3.82 21.45 -13.12
CA GLY A 127 5.03 21.64 -13.93
C GLY A 127 6.25 20.90 -13.37
N LEU A 128 6.02 19.74 -12.74
CA LEU A 128 7.05 18.84 -12.21
C LEU A 128 7.17 17.55 -13.02
#